data_AF-A0A2T3NY71-F1
#
_entry.id   AF-A0A2T3NY71-F1
#
_cell.length_a   1.000
_cell.length_b   1.000
_cell.length_c   1.000
_cell.angle_alpha   90.00
_cell.angle_beta   90.00
_cell.angle_gamma   90.00
#
_symmetry.space_group_name_H-M   'P 1'
#
loop_
_entity.id
_entity.type
_entity.pdbx_description
1 polymer ?
#
loop_
_entity_poly.entity_id
_entity_poly.type
_entity_poly.pdbx_seq_one_letter_code
_entity_poly.pdbx_strand_id
1 'polypeptide(L)' 'MNVFKKVSMLGGSVMLISLSILITSLLISFPLADHFTIIQQAIAHITTIVIAGVFKVGYVIFIVGRYERGLSI' A
#
# COMPACT_ATOMS: atom_id res chain seq x y z
N MET A 1 -18.94 17.28 4.03
CA MET A 1 -18.14 16.12 4.49
C MET A 1 -16.93 16.63 5.25
N ASN A 2 -16.75 16.24 6.53
CA ASN A 2 -15.65 16.70 7.38
C ASN A 2 -14.28 16.39 6.73
N VAL A 3 -13.34 17.34 6.76
CA VAL A 3 -12.00 17.23 6.14
C VAL A 3 -11.30 15.96 6.62
N PHE A 4 -11.34 15.68 7.92
CA PHE A 4 -10.70 14.49 8.50
C PHE A 4 -11.35 13.17 8.05
N LYS A 5 -12.63 13.18 7.67
CA LYS A 5 -13.27 11.99 7.08
C LYS A 5 -12.67 11.68 5.69
N LYS A 6 -12.41 12.71 4.88
CA LYS A 6 -11.73 12.55 3.59
C LYS A 6 -10.31 12.04 3.79
N VAL A 7 -9.57 12.59 4.78
CA VAL A 7 -8.21 12.14 5.13
C VAL A 7 -8.20 10.66 5.48
N SER A 8 -9.07 10.19 6.38
CA SER A 8 -9.17 8.76 6.70
C SER A 8 -9.47 7.92 5.45
N MET A 9 -10.43 8.33 4.63
CA MET A 9 -10.81 7.57 3.43
C MET A 9 -9.65 7.50 2.43
N LEU A 10 -8.96 8.61 2.19
CA LEU A 10 -7.79 8.66 1.30
C LEU A 10 -6.68 7.74 1.80
N GLY A 11 -6.32 7.80 3.08
CA GLY A 11 -5.31 6.91 3.66
C GLY A 11 -5.68 5.44 3.50
N GLY A 12 -6.94 5.08 3.80
CA GLY A 12 -7.44 3.71 3.63
C GLY A 12 -7.44 3.25 2.16
N SER A 13 -7.83 4.11 1.22
CA SER A 13 -7.75 3.80 -0.21
C SER A 13 -6.32 3.59 -0.69
N VAL A 14 -5.38 4.44 -0.25
CA VAL A 14 -3.95 4.29 -0.56
C VAL A 14 -3.42 2.96 -0.01
N MET A 15 -3.80 2.59 1.23
CA MET A 15 -3.43 1.29 1.80
C MET A 15 -3.95 0.12 0.97
N LEU A 16 -5.23 0.12 0.60
CA LEU A 16 -5.83 -0.97 -0.18
C LEU A 16 -5.19 -1.13 -1.56
N ILE A 17 -4.99 -0.01 -2.28
CA ILE A 17 -4.36 -0.03 -3.60
C ILE A 17 -2.90 -0.51 -3.48
N SER A 18 -2.15 0.02 -2.51
CA SER A 18 -0.74 -0.37 -2.29
C SER A 18 -0.63 -1.84 -1.88
N LEU A 19 -1.57 -2.36 -1.08
CA LEU A 19 -1.61 -3.77 -0.69
C LEU A 19 -1.82 -4.69 -1.91
N SER A 20 -2.73 -4.34 -2.82
CA SER A 20 -2.93 -5.11 -4.05
C SER A 20 -1.68 -5.13 -4.95
N ILE A 21 -0.97 -4.01 -5.02
CA ILE A 21 0.30 -3.92 -5.76
C ILE A 21 1.39 -4.73 -5.06
N LEU A 22 1.48 -4.69 -3.73
CA LEU A 22 2.41 -5.51 -2.95
C LEU A 22 2.17 -7.00 -3.17
N ILE A 23 0.92 -7.46 -3.10
CA ILE A 23 0.58 -8.86 -3.34
C ILE A 23 1.02 -9.26 -4.75
N THR A 24 0.66 -8.47 -5.77
CA THR A 24 1.07 -8.72 -7.16
C THR A 24 2.59 -8.80 -7.31
N SER A 25 3.30 -7.86 -6.71
CA SER A 25 4.76 -7.79 -6.73
C SER A 25 5.40 -9.01 -6.06
N LEU A 26 4.87 -9.45 -4.91
CA LEU A 26 5.32 -10.66 -4.22
C LEU A 26 5.03 -11.92 -5.04
N LEU A 27 3.86 -12.01 -5.70
CA LEU A 27 3.52 -13.14 -6.56
C LEU A 27 4.51 -13.28 -7.72
N ILE A 28 4.86 -12.17 -8.38
CA ILE A 28 5.86 -12.15 -9.47
C ILE A 28 7.25 -12.53 -8.96
N SER A 29 7.59 -12.11 -7.74
CA SER A 29 8.92 -12.30 -7.17
C SER A 29 9.19 -13.72 -6.66
N PHE A 30 8.15 -14.45 -6.23
CA PHE A 30 8.32 -15.73 -5.56
C PHE A 30 7.50 -16.88 -6.22
N PRO A 31 6.19 -17.04 -5.98
CA PRO A 31 5.46 -18.23 -6.43
C PRO A 31 5.30 -18.33 -7.94
N LEU A 32 5.35 -17.22 -8.68
CA LEU A 32 5.20 -17.19 -10.13
C LEU A 32 6.51 -16.82 -10.85
N ALA A 33 7.65 -16.83 -10.17
CA ALA A 33 8.92 -16.34 -10.71
C ALA A 33 9.28 -16.98 -12.06
N ASP A 34 9.03 -18.28 -12.24
CA ASP A 34 9.32 -19.03 -13.46
C ASP A 34 8.54 -18.55 -14.70
N HIS A 35 7.45 -17.80 -14.51
CA HIS A 35 6.67 -17.20 -15.60
C HIS A 35 7.20 -15.84 -16.04
N PHE A 36 8.20 -15.28 -15.35
CA PHE A 36 8.71 -13.94 -15.58
C PHE A 36 10.22 -13.93 -15.79
N THR A 37 10.68 -13.01 -16.63
CA THR A 37 12.12 -12.80 -16.85
C THR A 37 12.80 -12.25 -15.60
N ILE A 38 14.12 -12.43 -15.50
CA ILE A 38 14.91 -11.89 -14.37
C ILE A 38 14.77 -10.37 -14.22
N ILE A 39 14.59 -9.65 -15.34
CA ILE A 39 14.37 -8.19 -15.33
C ILE A 39 13.01 -7.86 -14.69
N GLN A 40 11.95 -8.59 -15.07
CA GLN A 40 10.62 -8.41 -14.48
C GLN A 40 10.59 -8.74 -12.99
N GLN A 41 11.28 -9.81 -12.57
CA GLN A 41 11.44 -10.15 -11.15
C GLN A 41 12.18 -9.05 -10.39
N ALA A 42 13.28 -8.51 -10.93
CA ALA A 42 14.02 -7.41 -10.31
C ALA A 42 13.17 -6.14 -10.16
N ILE A 43 12.40 -5.78 -11.19
CA ILE A 43 11.45 -4.66 -11.13
C ILE A 43 10.39 -4.92 -10.06
N ALA A 44 9.85 -6.14 -9.99
CA ALA A 44 8.88 -6.52 -8.97
C ALA A 44 9.44 -6.39 -7.55
N HIS A 45 10.66 -6.85 -7.29
CA HIS A 45 11.32 -6.71 -5.99
C HIS A 45 11.55 -5.25 -5.58
N ILE A 46 12.04 -4.41 -6.49
CA ILE A 46 12.21 -2.97 -6.22
C ILE A 46 10.85 -2.32 -5.94
N THR A 47 9.83 -2.71 -6.72
CA THR A 47 8.43 -2.25 -6.53
C THR A 47 7.93 -2.63 -5.14
N THR A 48 8.25 -3.82 -4.62
CA THR A 48 7.86 -4.22 -3.26
C THR A 48 8.32 -3.19 -2.23
N ILE A 49 9.59 -2.78 -2.28
CA ILE A 49 10.19 -1.88 -1.29
C ILE A 49 9.54 -0.49 -1.36
N VAL A 50 9.41 0.06 -2.56
CA VAL A 50 8.84 1.40 -2.76
C VAL A 50 7.38 1.42 -2.31
N ILE A 51 6.58 0.44 -2.73
CA ILE A 51 5.15 0.41 -2.42
C ILE A 51 4.90 0.08 -0.94
N ALA A 52 5.77 -0.67 -0.27
CA ALA A 52 5.70 -0.85 1.18
C ALA A 52 5.83 0.49 1.92
N GLY A 53 6.70 1.39 1.44
CA GLY A 53 6.80 2.76 1.95
C GLY A 53 5.50 3.55 1.74
N VAL A 54 4.91 3.48 0.54
CA VAL A 54 3.63 4.13 0.23
C VAL A 54 2.49 3.59 1.12
N PHE A 55 2.44 2.28 1.34
CA PHE A 55 1.47 1.66 2.25
C PHE A 55 1.59 2.23 3.68
N LYS A 56 2.82 2.36 4.19
CA LYS A 56 3.07 2.95 5.52
C LYS A 56 2.60 4.41 5.60
N VAL A 57 2.84 5.21 4.56
CA VAL A 57 2.33 6.59 4.49
C VAL A 57 0.80 6.61 4.46
N GLY A 58 0.17 5.74 3.66
CA GLY A 58 -1.28 5.57 3.65
C GLY A 58 -1.85 5.25 5.04
N TYR A 59 -1.18 4.39 5.79
CA TYR A 59 -1.53 4.08 7.18
C TYR A 59 -1.45 5.31 8.09
N VAL A 60 -0.35 6.09 8.03
CA VAL A 60 -0.21 7.33 8.81
C VAL A 60 -1.36 8.31 8.51
N ILE A 61 -1.69 8.51 7.23
CA ILE A 61 -2.81 9.36 6.81
C ILE A 61 -4.13 8.83 7.37
N PHE A 62 -4.36 7.52 7.26
CA PHE A 62 -5.58 6.88 7.76
C PHE A 62 -5.77 7.11 9.27
N ILE A 63 -4.73 6.84 10.07
CA ILE A 63 -4.80 6.97 11.53
C ILE A 63 -4.95 8.43 11.97
N VAL A 64 -4.27 9.38 11.32
CA VAL A 64 -4.42 10.82 11.62
C VAL A 64 -5.86 11.26 11.39
N GLY A 65 -6.45 10.89 10.25
CA GLY A 65 -7.84 11.20 9.98
C GLY A 65 -8.81 10.57 10.99
N ARG A 66 -8.51 9.35 11.50
CA ARG A 66 -9.35 8.70 12.52
C ARG A 66 -9.20 9.34 13.89
N TYR A 67 -7.97 9.69 14.29
CA TYR A 67 -7.65 10.31 15.56
C TYR A 67 -8.38 11.64 15.74
N GLU A 68 -8.31 12.52 14.73
CA GLU A 68 -8.99 13.84 14.73
C GLU A 68 -10.53 13.74 14.75
N ARG A 69 -11.07 12.54 14.53
CA ARG A 69 -12.51 12.26 14.60
C ARG A 69 -12.93 11.60 15.90
N GLY A 70 -12.02 11.41 16.86
CA GLY A 70 -12.26 10.65 18.08
C GLY A 70 -12.54 9.17 17.82
N LEU A 71 -12.10 8.64 16.67
CA LEU A 71 -12.30 7.24 16.27
C LEU A 71 -11.02 6.42 16.46
N SER A 72 -10.00 6.92 17.16
CA SER A 72 -8.80 6.13 17.45
C SER A 72 -9.17 4.93 18.33
N ILE A 73 -8.94 3.73 17.80
CA ILE A 73 -8.97 2.43 18.48
C ILE A 73 -7.59 1.85 18.26
#